data_AF-A0A0C3QNN0-F1
#
_entry.id   AF-A0A0C3QNN0-F1
#
_cell.length_a   1.000
_cell.length_b   1.000
_cell.length_c   1.000
_cell.angle_alpha   90.00
_cell.angle_beta   90.00
_cell.angle_gamma   90.00
#
_symmetry.space_group_name_H-M   'P 1'
#
loop_
_entity.id
_entity.type
_entity.pdbx_description
1 polymer ?
#
loop_
_entity_poly.entity_id
_entity_poly.type
_entity_poly.pdbx_seq_one_letter_code
_entity_poly.pdbx_strand_id
1 'polypeptide(L)'
;MPSINILPFDAFQIIITSCWEEKGESFALVASHVCRLWRRHVLDMPLLWNHLEFATNAPQWDKLEVKLERSGQAPLNIVVKEEVFLKSGMPHLRRIMRMIVPHIERWRSLRMVDVPHKIKRVLLDQLRGKSVPRLHQVEVVQGKKYDREWGCRIKSTSRHWDPRKVFDGVPKLRHLEWTNPEAEYRLLPPFRNLLTLKMGPGTLDIEAKQLIQLVFRILSASPTLQVLSLSHGPDSDFDTDIEDVEHLVQPP
;
A
#
# COMPACT_ATOMS: atom_id res chain seq x y z
N MET A 1 -3.41 -42.85 22.52
CA MET A 1 -3.94 -41.97 21.46
C MET A 1 -2.79 -41.16 20.85
N PRO A 2 -2.15 -41.62 19.77
CA PRO A 2 -1.33 -40.75 18.92
C PRO A 2 -2.25 -40.23 17.79
N SER A 3 -2.25 -38.97 17.34
CA SER A 3 -1.32 -38.47 16.32
C SER A 3 -1.78 -37.09 15.80
N ILE A 4 -2.22 -36.15 16.67
CA ILE A 4 -2.42 -34.74 16.23
C ILE A 4 -1.10 -33.95 16.23
N ASN A 5 -0.04 -34.52 16.82
CA ASN A 5 1.26 -33.88 17.03
C ASN A 5 2.29 -34.10 15.90
N ILE A 6 1.88 -34.58 14.72
CA ILE A 6 2.85 -34.89 13.65
C ILE A 6 2.43 -34.24 12.33
N LEU A 7 2.03 -32.97 12.38
CA LEU A 7 2.16 -32.14 11.19
C LEU A 7 3.60 -31.59 11.20
N PRO A 8 4.45 -31.94 10.20
CA PRO A 8 5.74 -31.30 10.05
C PRO A 8 5.59 -29.79 10.03
N PHE A 9 6.50 -29.07 10.67
CA PHE A 9 6.41 -27.62 10.78
C PHE A 9 6.28 -26.94 9.41
N ASP A 10 6.95 -27.47 8.37
CA ASP A 10 6.86 -26.93 7.01
C ASP A 10 5.44 -27.04 6.44
N ALA A 11 4.77 -28.17 6.66
CA ALA A 11 3.38 -28.35 6.24
C ALA A 11 2.43 -27.43 7.03
N PHE A 12 2.71 -27.22 8.32
CA PHE A 12 2.00 -26.23 9.13
C PHE A 12 2.17 -24.81 8.57
N GLN A 13 3.41 -24.41 8.23
CA GLN A 13 3.68 -23.09 7.68
C GLN A 13 2.95 -22.88 6.35
N ILE A 14 2.97 -23.86 5.45
CA ILE A 14 2.25 -23.78 4.16
C ILE A 14 0.76 -23.56 4.40
N ILE A 15 0.13 -24.38 5.25
CA ILE A 15 -1.30 -24.25 5.54
C ILE A 15 -1.63 -22.88 6.12
N ILE A 16 -0.87 -22.45 7.13
CA ILE A 16 -1.11 -21.17 7.80
C ILE A 16 -0.91 -20.00 6.84
N THR A 17 0.14 -20.03 6.00
CA THR A 17 0.37 -18.96 5.02
C THR A 17 -0.71 -18.94 3.95
N SER A 18 -1.14 -20.08 3.41
CA SER A 18 -2.24 -20.13 2.44
C SER A 18 -3.55 -19.62 3.03
N CYS A 19 -3.91 -20.03 4.25
CA CYS A 19 -5.11 -19.52 4.94
C CYS A 19 -5.01 -18.02 5.24
N TRP A 20 -3.81 -17.52 5.56
CA TRP A 20 -3.59 -16.10 5.76
C TRP A 20 -3.73 -15.30 4.46
N GLU A 21 -3.24 -15.81 3.33
CA GLU A 21 -3.43 -15.17 2.02
C GLU A 21 -4.90 -15.05 1.64
N GLU A 22 -5.73 -16.03 2.02
CA GLU A 22 -7.18 -16.02 1.75
C GLU A 22 -7.97 -15.16 2.75
N LYS A 23 -7.69 -15.28 4.05
CA LYS A 23 -8.51 -14.70 5.13
C LYS A 23 -7.93 -13.44 5.77
N GLY A 24 -6.69 -13.09 5.45
CA GLY A 24 -6.00 -11.90 5.94
C GLY A 24 -5.60 -11.96 7.42
N GLU A 25 -5.43 -10.79 8.03
CA GLU A 25 -4.80 -10.64 9.34
C GLU A 25 -5.60 -11.22 10.51
N SER A 26 -6.93 -11.24 10.40
CA SER A 26 -7.80 -11.81 11.43
C SER A 26 -7.49 -13.29 11.66
N PHE A 27 -7.09 -14.01 10.60
CA PHE A 27 -6.73 -15.42 10.68
C PHE A 27 -5.48 -15.66 11.53
N ALA A 28 -4.41 -14.87 11.36
CA ALA A 28 -3.20 -15.06 12.16
C ALA A 28 -3.48 -14.89 13.66
N LEU A 29 -4.35 -13.95 14.03
CA LEU A 29 -4.79 -13.79 15.41
C LEU A 29 -5.57 -15.03 15.86
N VAL A 30 -6.61 -15.44 15.13
CA VAL A 30 -7.42 -16.63 15.48
C VAL A 30 -6.57 -17.89 15.59
N ALA A 31 -5.67 -18.14 14.64
CA ALA A 31 -4.76 -19.28 14.63
C ALA A 31 -3.85 -19.29 15.87
N SER A 32 -3.40 -18.13 16.33
CA SER A 32 -2.60 -18.01 17.56
C SER A 32 -3.38 -18.36 18.85
N HIS A 33 -4.71 -18.44 18.79
CA HIS A 33 -5.56 -18.79 19.93
C HIS A 33 -6.00 -20.27 19.97
N VAL A 34 -5.73 -21.07 18.92
CA VAL A 34 -6.14 -22.48 18.83
C VAL A 34 -5.53 -23.34 19.95
N CYS A 35 -4.19 -23.38 20.03
CA CYS A 35 -3.48 -24.08 21.10
C CYS A 35 -2.10 -23.44 21.36
N ARG A 36 -1.38 -23.89 22.40
CA ARG A 36 -0.05 -23.34 22.75
C ARG A 36 0.99 -23.53 21.63
N LEU A 37 0.94 -24.67 20.94
CA LEU A 37 1.86 -24.99 19.85
C LEU A 37 1.62 -24.05 18.65
N TRP A 38 0.36 -23.89 18.24
CA TRP A 38 -0.03 -22.97 17.17
C TRP A 38 0.33 -21.53 17.52
N ARG A 39 0.04 -21.10 18.76
CA ARG A 39 0.45 -19.77 19.24
C ARG A 39 1.93 -19.54 19.01
N ARG A 40 2.79 -20.45 19.50
CA ARG A 40 4.24 -20.32 19.35
C ARG A 40 4.63 -20.20 17.87
N HIS A 41 4.16 -21.13 17.05
CA HIS A 41 4.51 -21.15 15.62
C HIS A 41 4.01 -19.93 14.86
N VAL A 42 2.74 -19.54 15.02
CA VAL A 42 2.15 -18.40 14.33
C VAL A 42 2.81 -17.09 14.76
N LEU A 43 3.12 -16.92 16.05
CA LEU A 43 3.84 -15.74 16.53
C LEU A 43 5.27 -15.67 15.99
N ASP A 44 5.93 -16.82 15.81
CA ASP A 44 7.31 -16.94 15.28
C ASP A 44 7.38 -16.85 13.74
N MET A 45 6.25 -16.71 13.03
CA MET A 45 6.19 -16.62 11.56
C MET A 45 6.15 -15.16 11.08
N PRO A 46 7.28 -14.55 10.67
CA PRO A 46 7.35 -13.11 10.46
C PRO A 46 6.52 -12.61 9.26
N LEU A 47 6.29 -13.47 8.27
CA LEU A 47 5.49 -13.16 7.09
C LEU A 47 4.01 -12.86 7.42
N LEU A 48 3.46 -13.43 8.50
CA LEU A 48 2.08 -13.19 8.90
C LEU A 48 1.87 -11.79 9.50
N TRP A 49 2.97 -11.12 9.88
CA TRP A 49 2.96 -9.84 10.58
C TRP A 49 3.54 -8.71 9.73
N ASN A 50 3.93 -8.99 8.48
CA ASN A 50 4.64 -8.04 7.62
C ASN A 50 3.76 -6.99 6.95
N HIS A 51 2.43 -7.06 7.14
CA HIS A 51 1.47 -6.09 6.63
C HIS A 51 1.15 -5.05 7.70
N LEU A 52 1.41 -3.79 7.41
CA LEU A 52 1.13 -2.66 8.29
C LEU A 52 0.11 -1.75 7.63
N GLU A 53 -1.10 -1.70 8.19
CA GLU A 53 -2.19 -0.89 7.69
C GLU A 53 -2.54 0.24 8.65
N PHE A 54 -2.47 1.47 8.16
CA PHE A 54 -2.84 2.70 8.85
C PHE A 54 -4.14 3.24 8.25
N ALA A 55 -5.27 2.66 8.66
CA ALA A 55 -6.59 2.84 8.03
C ALA A 55 -7.72 3.25 8.99
N THR A 56 -7.41 3.67 10.22
CA THR A 56 -8.44 4.05 11.20
C THR A 56 -8.12 5.41 11.81
N ASN A 57 -9.16 6.19 12.12
CA ASN A 57 -9.00 7.49 12.78
C ASN A 57 -8.50 7.41 14.23
N ALA A 58 -8.49 6.21 14.81
CA ALA A 58 -7.92 5.87 16.10
C ALA A 58 -7.00 4.63 15.93
N PRO A 59 -5.79 4.82 15.38
CA PRO A 59 -4.88 3.70 15.16
C PRO A 59 -4.48 3.04 16.48
N GLN A 60 -4.52 1.72 16.50
CA GLN A 60 -4.03 0.93 17.62
C GLN A 60 -2.51 0.82 17.51
N TRP A 61 -1.81 1.91 17.87
CA TRP A 61 -0.36 2.04 17.71
C TRP A 61 0.41 0.88 18.34
N ASP A 62 0.03 0.45 19.54
CA ASP A 62 0.70 -0.65 20.24
C ASP A 62 0.59 -1.97 19.46
N LYS A 63 -0.57 -2.23 18.82
CA LYS A 63 -0.72 -3.40 17.94
C LYS A 63 0.15 -3.30 16.71
N LEU A 64 0.25 -2.12 16.10
CA LEU A 64 1.11 -1.89 14.92
C LEU A 64 2.60 -2.04 15.27
N GLU A 65 3.01 -1.59 16.45
CA GLU A 65 4.38 -1.76 16.96
C GLU A 65 4.70 -3.24 17.20
N VAL A 66 3.81 -4.00 17.85
CA VAL A 66 3.96 -5.45 18.04
C VAL A 66 4.01 -6.20 16.70
N LYS A 67 3.18 -5.82 15.73
CA LYS A 67 3.24 -6.42 14.38
C LYS A 67 4.57 -6.13 13.70
N LEU A 68 5.03 -4.88 13.76
CA LEU A 68 6.31 -4.48 13.19
C LEU A 68 7.46 -5.27 13.83
N GLU A 69 7.47 -5.43 15.15
CA GLU A 69 8.45 -6.24 15.88
C GLU A 69 8.44 -7.70 15.41
N ARG A 70 7.26 -8.35 15.41
CA ARG A 70 7.11 -9.75 14.99
C ARG A 70 7.46 -9.99 13.52
N SER A 71 7.30 -8.98 12.67
CA SER A 71 7.66 -9.10 11.26
C SER A 71 9.18 -9.21 11.03
N GLY A 72 10.02 -8.92 12.04
CA GLY A 72 11.47 -9.12 12.00
C GLY A 72 12.12 -8.54 10.74
N GLN A 73 12.72 -9.41 9.93
CA GLN A 73 13.38 -9.06 8.65
C GLN A 73 12.56 -9.37 7.39
N ALA A 74 11.29 -9.78 7.56
CA ALA A 74 10.40 -10.06 6.44
C ALA A 74 10.21 -8.83 5.55
N PRO A 75 9.95 -8.96 4.25
CA PRO A 75 9.62 -7.82 3.41
C PRO A 75 8.31 -7.15 3.88
N LEU A 76 8.32 -5.83 4.08
CA LEU A 76 7.18 -5.07 4.62
C LEU A 76 6.21 -4.59 3.55
N ASN A 77 4.92 -4.84 3.77
CA ASN A 77 3.83 -4.29 2.97
C ASN A 77 3.16 -3.17 3.79
N ILE A 78 3.16 -1.95 3.27
CA ILE A 78 2.70 -0.77 4.00
C ILE A 78 1.50 -0.19 3.28
N VAL A 79 0.38 -0.04 3.99
CA VAL A 79 -0.84 0.61 3.51
C VAL A 79 -1.14 1.80 4.40
N VAL A 80 -1.24 2.98 3.81
CA VAL A 80 -1.62 4.21 4.49
C VAL A 80 -2.89 4.73 3.82
N LYS A 81 -3.97 4.91 4.58
CA LYS A 81 -5.22 5.47 4.05
C LYS A 81 -5.51 6.85 4.63
N GLU A 82 -6.53 7.55 4.15
CA GLU A 82 -6.88 8.87 4.66
C GLU A 82 -7.35 8.86 6.12
N GLU A 83 -8.06 7.81 6.52
CA GLU A 83 -8.80 7.75 7.78
C GLU A 83 -7.91 8.04 8.98
N VAL A 84 -6.65 7.61 8.94
CA VAL A 84 -5.68 7.88 10.01
C VAL A 84 -5.41 9.36 10.20
N PHE A 85 -5.57 10.21 9.18
CA PHE A 85 -5.27 11.63 9.27
C PHE A 85 -6.47 12.51 9.60
N LEU A 86 -7.70 11.97 9.56
CA LEU A 86 -8.94 12.74 9.76
C LEU A 86 -9.00 13.50 11.10
N LYS A 87 -8.44 12.91 12.17
CA LYS A 87 -8.38 13.54 13.50
C LYS A 87 -7.04 14.24 13.79
N SER A 88 -5.97 13.82 13.14
CA SER A 88 -4.61 14.28 13.44
C SER A 88 -3.68 14.00 12.26
N GLY A 89 -3.40 15.02 11.44
CA GLY A 89 -2.54 14.88 10.27
C GLY A 89 -1.06 14.67 10.63
N MET A 90 -0.38 15.75 11.02
CA MET A 90 1.08 15.72 11.22
C MET A 90 1.59 14.88 12.40
N PRO A 91 0.92 14.83 13.57
CA PRO A 91 1.36 13.95 14.65
C PRO A 91 1.32 12.47 14.25
N HIS A 92 0.26 12.02 13.57
CA HIS A 92 0.19 10.64 13.07
C HIS A 92 1.22 10.37 11.99
N LEU A 93 1.42 11.29 11.04
CA LEU A 93 2.49 11.15 10.05
C LEU A 93 3.87 10.98 10.71
N ARG A 94 4.19 11.80 11.72
CA ARG A 94 5.46 11.66 12.47
C ARG A 94 5.57 10.30 13.17
N ARG A 95 4.48 9.76 13.70
CA ARG A 95 4.50 8.42 14.32
C ARG A 95 4.68 7.32 13.27
N ILE A 96 3.92 7.36 12.17
CA ILE A 96 4.07 6.43 11.04
C ILE A 96 5.52 6.44 10.56
N MET A 97 6.10 7.60 10.24
CA MET A 97 7.49 7.70 9.76
C MET A 97 8.50 7.10 10.75
N ARG A 98 8.36 7.37 12.05
CA ARG A 98 9.23 6.78 13.08
C ARG A 98 9.15 5.26 13.11
N MET A 99 7.98 4.69 12.80
CA MET A 99 7.80 3.24 12.73
C MET A 99 8.38 2.65 11.46
N ILE A 100 8.06 3.19 10.28
CA ILE A 100 8.36 2.49 9.02
C ILE A 100 9.71 2.84 8.41
N VAL A 101 10.19 4.09 8.54
CA VAL A 101 11.41 4.57 7.86
C VAL A 101 12.69 3.86 8.33
N PRO A 102 12.87 3.49 9.61
CA PRO A 102 14.03 2.69 10.04
C PRO A 102 14.16 1.34 9.32
N HIS A 103 13.08 0.86 8.71
CA HIS A 103 13.02 -0.42 8.01
C HIS A 103 12.95 -0.29 6.49
N ILE A 104 13.36 0.85 5.93
CA ILE A 104 13.18 1.16 4.50
C ILE A 104 13.81 0.12 3.56
N GLU A 105 14.96 -0.45 3.92
CA GLU A 105 15.66 -1.48 3.13
C GLU A 105 14.83 -2.74 2.88
N ARG A 106 13.86 -3.03 3.77
CA ARG A 106 12.96 -4.18 3.65
C ARG A 106 11.56 -3.82 3.17
N TRP A 107 11.29 -2.58 2.76
CA TRP A 107 10.00 -2.24 2.16
C TRP A 107 9.79 -3.02 0.87
N ARG A 108 8.63 -3.65 0.74
CA ARG A 108 8.21 -4.48 -0.40
C ARG A 108 7.14 -3.75 -1.22
N SER A 109 6.14 -3.21 -0.53
CA SER A 109 5.08 -2.42 -1.14
C SER A 109 4.74 -1.19 -0.29
N LEU A 110 4.40 -0.10 -0.97
CA LEU A 110 3.87 1.12 -0.36
C LEU A 110 2.60 1.51 -1.12
N ARG A 111 1.46 1.39 -0.44
CA ARG A 111 0.15 1.78 -0.94
C ARG A 111 -0.39 2.97 -0.13
N MET A 112 -0.76 4.03 -0.82
CA MET A 112 -1.38 5.23 -0.26
C MET A 112 -2.75 5.41 -0.92
N VAL A 113 -3.83 5.37 -0.13
CA VAL A 113 -5.21 5.51 -0.62
C VAL A 113 -5.81 6.77 -0.02
N ASP A 114 -6.19 7.72 -0.88
CA ASP A 114 -6.80 9.00 -0.49
C ASP A 114 -5.99 9.83 0.51
N VAL A 115 -4.69 9.54 0.66
CA VAL A 115 -3.84 10.26 1.61
C VAL A 115 -3.69 11.73 1.18
N PRO A 116 -3.78 12.71 2.10
CA PRO A 116 -3.61 14.13 1.77
C PRO A 116 -2.28 14.41 1.05
N HIS A 117 -2.30 15.30 0.05
CA HIS A 117 -1.15 15.52 -0.84
C HIS A 117 0.17 15.78 -0.09
N LYS A 118 0.18 16.69 0.89
CA LYS A 118 1.39 16.97 1.67
C LYS A 118 1.93 15.72 2.39
N ILE A 119 1.06 14.84 2.85
CA ILE A 119 1.43 13.62 3.55
C ILE A 119 2.05 12.62 2.58
N LYS A 120 1.41 12.39 1.42
CA LYS A 120 1.96 11.55 0.34
C LYS A 120 3.37 12.00 -0.04
N ARG A 121 3.51 13.31 -0.24
CA ARG A 121 4.78 13.99 -0.52
C ARG A 121 5.83 13.72 0.55
N VAL A 122 5.53 13.96 1.83
CA VAL A 122 6.51 13.71 2.90
C VAL A 122 6.91 12.23 3.01
N LEU A 123 5.98 11.30 2.78
CA LEU A 123 6.26 9.86 2.78
C LEU A 123 7.13 9.42 1.60
N LEU A 124 6.76 9.84 0.38
CA LEU A 124 7.53 9.53 -0.83
C LEU A 124 8.93 10.18 -0.80
N ASP A 125 9.08 11.33 -0.15
CA ASP A 125 10.38 11.97 0.05
C ASP A 125 11.35 11.11 0.85
N GLN A 126 10.85 10.15 1.63
CA GLN A 126 11.70 9.22 2.37
C GLN A 126 12.47 8.27 1.46
N LEU A 127 12.01 8.07 0.21
CA LEU A 127 12.70 7.24 -0.79
C LEU A 127 13.88 7.99 -1.44
N ARG A 128 13.89 9.34 -1.39
CA ARG A 128 14.91 10.15 -2.06
C ARG A 128 16.30 9.86 -1.52
N GLY A 129 17.20 9.48 -2.43
CA GLY A 129 18.61 9.22 -2.10
C GLY A 129 18.82 8.02 -1.17
N LYS A 130 17.80 7.20 -0.90
CA LYS A 130 17.92 5.98 -0.10
C LYS A 130 17.86 4.75 -1.00
N SER A 131 18.61 3.72 -0.62
CA SER A 131 18.49 2.40 -1.23
C SER A 131 17.18 1.76 -0.75
N VAL A 132 16.27 1.42 -1.67
CA VAL A 132 15.04 0.69 -1.35
C VAL A 132 14.95 -0.57 -2.22
N PRO A 133 15.85 -1.54 -2.00
CA PRO A 133 16.18 -2.57 -2.99
C PRO A 133 15.12 -3.67 -3.11
N ARG A 134 14.15 -3.72 -2.18
CA ARG A 134 13.06 -4.70 -2.17
C ARG A 134 11.71 -4.13 -2.61
N LEU A 135 11.61 -2.81 -2.77
CA LEU A 135 10.35 -2.15 -3.10
C LEU A 135 10.05 -2.41 -4.57
N HIS A 136 8.98 -3.18 -4.82
CA HIS A 136 8.55 -3.55 -6.17
C HIS A 136 7.16 -3.04 -6.51
N GLN A 137 6.40 -2.55 -5.53
CA GLN A 137 5.04 -2.04 -5.73
C GLN A 137 4.86 -0.70 -5.03
N VAL A 138 4.49 0.32 -5.81
CA VAL A 138 4.10 1.64 -5.29
C VAL A 138 2.74 1.98 -5.88
N GLU A 139 1.80 2.25 -5.00
CA GLU A 139 0.44 2.62 -5.38
C GLU A 139 0.06 3.92 -4.69
N VAL A 140 -0.27 4.92 -5.49
CA VAL A 140 -0.84 6.18 -5.05
C VAL A 140 -2.22 6.29 -5.67
N VAL A 141 -3.22 5.88 -4.91
CA VAL A 141 -4.61 5.82 -5.33
C VAL A 141 -5.36 7.01 -4.74
N GLN A 142 -6.13 7.69 -5.57
CA GLN A 142 -6.97 8.81 -5.20
C GLN A 142 -8.39 8.52 -5.70
N GLY A 143 -9.32 8.34 -4.77
CA GLY A 143 -10.74 8.19 -4.99
C GLY A 143 -11.49 9.52 -5.15
N LYS A 144 -12.80 9.40 -5.42
CA LYS A 144 -13.70 10.51 -5.80
C LYS A 144 -14.00 11.47 -4.62
N LYS A 145 -13.82 11.02 -3.37
CA LYS A 145 -14.16 11.78 -2.15
C LYS A 145 -13.24 12.98 -1.88
N TYR A 146 -12.16 13.16 -2.64
CA TYR A 146 -11.29 14.33 -2.51
C TYR A 146 -11.84 15.62 -3.14
N ASP A 147 -13.04 15.58 -3.72
CA ASP A 147 -13.75 16.79 -4.10
C ASP A 147 -14.66 17.23 -2.94
N ARG A 148 -14.21 18.27 -2.22
CA ARG A 148 -15.00 19.16 -1.36
C ARG A 148 -15.29 18.68 0.07
N GLU A 149 -14.62 19.35 1.03
CA GLU A 149 -15.15 19.88 2.30
C GLU A 149 -14.40 19.53 3.59
N TRP A 150 -13.64 18.43 3.67
CA TRP A 150 -13.01 18.06 4.94
C TRP A 150 -11.49 17.88 4.84
N GLY A 151 -10.77 18.73 5.60
CA GLY A 151 -9.75 18.16 6.48
C GLY A 151 -8.30 18.10 6.03
N CYS A 152 -7.76 19.12 5.36
CA CYS A 152 -6.41 19.64 5.64
C CYS A 152 -6.14 20.89 4.78
N ARG A 153 -6.38 22.09 5.34
CA ARG A 153 -5.92 23.38 4.75
C ARG A 153 -4.40 23.51 4.83
N ILE A 154 -3.65 22.48 4.43
CA ILE A 154 -2.21 22.56 4.41
C ILE A 154 -1.77 23.00 3.02
N LYS A 155 -1.56 24.31 2.88
CA LYS A 155 -1.03 24.92 1.66
C LYS A 155 0.26 24.20 1.28
N SER A 156 0.31 23.64 0.06
CA SER A 156 1.52 23.05 -0.51
C SER A 156 2.58 24.14 -0.66
N THR A 157 3.67 24.07 0.10
CA THR A 157 4.68 25.13 0.16
C THR A 157 5.82 24.96 -0.83
N SER A 158 5.85 23.90 -1.66
CA SER A 158 6.96 23.68 -2.59
C SER A 158 6.48 23.46 -4.02
N ARG A 159 6.80 24.44 -4.87
CA ARG A 159 6.46 24.51 -6.29
C ARG A 159 7.22 23.51 -7.18
N HIS A 160 8.15 22.71 -6.65
CA HIS A 160 8.82 21.67 -7.41
C HIS A 160 8.83 20.35 -6.64
N TRP A 161 8.08 19.37 -7.11
CA TRP A 161 8.22 17.99 -6.67
C TRP A 161 8.75 17.19 -7.85
N ASP A 162 9.96 16.65 -7.72
CA ASP A 162 10.56 15.85 -8.79
C ASP A 162 10.41 14.35 -8.46
N PRO A 163 9.56 13.61 -9.18
CA PRO A 163 9.41 12.16 -8.98
C PRO A 163 10.64 11.37 -9.42
N ARG A 164 11.53 11.90 -10.28
CA ARG A 164 12.75 11.19 -10.70
C ARG A 164 13.63 10.85 -9.50
N LYS A 165 13.90 11.88 -8.68
CA LYS A 165 14.72 11.77 -7.47
C LYS A 165 14.13 10.82 -6.43
N VAL A 166 12.81 10.62 -6.44
CA VAL A 166 12.10 9.71 -5.53
C VAL A 166 12.35 8.25 -5.93
N PHE A 167 12.40 7.98 -7.23
CA PHE A 167 12.48 6.61 -7.76
C PHE A 167 13.90 6.16 -8.15
N ASP A 168 14.90 7.05 -8.11
CA ASP A 168 16.31 6.70 -8.39
C ASP A 168 16.82 5.53 -7.52
N GLY A 169 16.33 5.41 -6.27
CA GLY A 169 16.70 4.36 -5.32
C GLY A 169 15.84 3.09 -5.37
N VAL A 170 14.94 2.95 -6.36
CA VAL A 170 13.93 1.88 -6.42
C VAL A 170 14.13 1.01 -7.69
N PRO A 171 15.24 0.25 -7.77
CA PRO A 171 15.64 -0.43 -9.02
C PRO A 171 14.74 -1.62 -9.41
N LYS A 172 13.95 -2.14 -8.46
CA LYS A 172 13.12 -3.34 -8.66
C LYS A 172 11.63 -3.05 -8.79
N LEU A 173 11.24 -1.80 -9.07
CA LEU A 173 9.84 -1.44 -9.25
C LEU A 173 9.21 -2.22 -10.42
N ARG A 174 8.13 -2.94 -10.13
CA ARG A 174 7.35 -3.78 -11.04
C ARG A 174 5.91 -3.30 -11.20
N HIS A 175 5.32 -2.76 -10.15
CA HIS A 175 3.94 -2.28 -10.16
C HIS A 175 3.92 -0.81 -9.73
N LEU A 176 3.43 0.04 -10.62
CA LEU A 176 3.21 1.45 -10.35
C LEU A 176 1.77 1.80 -10.65
N GLU A 177 1.01 2.16 -9.63
CA GLU A 177 -0.26 2.84 -9.77
C GLU A 177 -0.08 4.29 -9.29
N TRP A 178 -0.34 5.23 -10.18
CA TRP A 178 -0.10 6.65 -9.93
C TRP A 178 -1.30 7.45 -10.39
N THR A 179 -2.32 7.57 -9.54
CA THR A 179 -3.56 8.29 -9.88
C THR A 179 -3.65 9.67 -9.22
N ASN A 180 -2.50 10.22 -8.81
CA ASN A 180 -2.44 11.51 -8.15
C ASN A 180 -2.82 12.65 -9.14
N PRO A 181 -3.85 13.48 -8.86
CA PRO A 181 -4.28 14.55 -9.76
C PRO A 181 -3.21 15.62 -10.00
N GLU A 182 -2.36 15.90 -9.00
CA GLU A 182 -1.25 16.85 -9.10
C GLU A 182 0.05 16.22 -9.63
N ALA A 183 -0.02 15.01 -10.18
CA ALA A 183 1.17 14.33 -10.67
C ALA A 183 1.72 14.99 -11.94
N GLU A 184 2.99 15.39 -11.89
CA GLU A 184 3.75 15.69 -13.10
C GLU A 184 4.19 14.38 -13.79
N TYR A 185 3.25 13.66 -14.40
CA TYR A 185 3.50 12.37 -15.08
C TYR A 185 4.67 12.43 -16.07
N ARG A 186 4.85 13.57 -16.76
CA ARG A 186 5.98 13.86 -17.68
C ARG A 186 7.35 13.65 -17.03
N LEU A 187 7.46 13.86 -15.72
CA LEU A 187 8.70 13.73 -14.97
C LEU A 187 8.99 12.28 -14.55
N LEU A 188 8.04 11.34 -14.64
CA LEU A 188 8.29 9.95 -14.25
C LEU A 188 9.51 9.36 -14.99
N PRO A 189 10.45 8.69 -14.30
CA PRO A 189 11.62 8.12 -14.94
C PRO A 189 11.24 6.94 -15.86
N PRO A 190 12.12 6.57 -16.80
CA PRO A 190 11.98 5.32 -17.53
C PRO A 190 12.25 4.14 -16.58
N PHE A 191 11.18 3.53 -16.05
CA PHE A 191 11.27 2.30 -15.27
C PHE A 191 11.77 1.15 -16.16
N ARG A 192 12.69 0.31 -15.66
CA ARG A 192 13.37 -0.73 -16.48
C ARG A 192 12.77 -2.14 -16.38
N ASN A 193 11.83 -2.37 -15.48
CA ASN A 193 11.29 -3.72 -15.17
C ASN A 193 9.80 -3.68 -14.79
N LEU A 194 9.06 -2.71 -15.34
CA LEU A 194 7.67 -2.52 -14.99
C LEU A 194 6.80 -3.61 -15.64
N LEU A 195 5.92 -4.22 -14.85
CA LEU A 195 4.90 -5.19 -15.27
C LEU A 195 3.52 -4.53 -15.32
N THR A 196 3.25 -3.60 -14.42
CA THR A 196 1.98 -2.87 -14.34
C THR A 196 2.24 -1.38 -14.23
N LEU A 197 1.66 -0.61 -15.14
CA LEU A 197 1.54 0.83 -15.07
C LEU A 197 0.07 1.22 -15.13
N LYS A 198 -0.41 1.89 -14.09
CA LYS A 198 -1.72 2.53 -14.10
C LYS A 198 -1.54 4.02 -13.81
N MET A 199 -2.09 4.86 -14.68
CA MET A 199 -2.03 6.30 -14.54
C MET A 199 -3.44 6.86 -14.46
N GLY A 200 -3.67 7.78 -13.53
CA GLY A 200 -5.01 8.28 -13.22
C GLY A 200 -5.54 9.32 -14.21
N PRO A 201 -6.73 9.88 -13.94
CA PRO A 201 -7.45 10.76 -14.85
C PRO A 201 -6.65 11.97 -15.36
N GLY A 202 -5.79 12.56 -14.52
CA GLY A 202 -4.94 13.69 -14.90
C GLY A 202 -3.87 13.38 -15.97
N THR A 203 -3.74 12.12 -16.38
CA THR A 203 -2.82 11.71 -17.44
C THR A 203 -3.26 12.21 -18.82
N LEU A 204 -4.56 12.37 -19.03
CA LEU A 204 -5.12 12.80 -20.31
C LEU A 204 -5.27 14.32 -20.43
N ASP A 205 -5.05 15.05 -19.34
CA ASP A 205 -4.90 16.52 -19.35
C ASP A 205 -3.55 16.95 -19.96
N ILE A 206 -2.64 16.00 -20.17
CA ILE A 206 -1.33 16.23 -20.79
C ILE A 206 -1.50 16.39 -22.31
N GLU A 207 -0.77 17.33 -22.91
CA GLU A 207 -0.70 17.48 -24.36
C GLU A 207 -0.37 16.14 -25.04
N ALA A 208 -1.15 15.75 -26.06
CA ALA A 208 -1.07 14.44 -26.72
C ALA A 208 0.37 14.06 -27.13
N LYS A 209 1.15 15.01 -27.67
CA LYS A 209 2.55 14.79 -28.03
C LYS A 209 3.41 14.38 -26.83
N GLN A 210 3.23 15.02 -25.68
CA GLN A 210 3.96 14.74 -24.46
C GLN A 210 3.53 13.40 -23.85
N LEU A 211 2.23 13.07 -23.91
CA LEU A 211 1.72 11.77 -23.48
C LEU A 211 2.31 10.63 -24.31
N ILE A 212 2.31 10.76 -25.64
CA ILE A 212 2.91 9.77 -26.55
C ILE A 212 4.39 9.59 -26.22
N GLN A 213 5.13 10.68 -26.00
CA GLN A 213 6.55 10.61 -25.62
C GLN A 213 6.75 9.91 -24.27
N LEU A 214 5.91 10.18 -23.27
CA LEU A 214 5.95 9.53 -21.97
C LEU A 214 5.72 8.02 -22.10
N VAL A 215 4.64 7.63 -22.78
CA VAL A 215 4.26 6.22 -22.97
C VAL A 215 5.33 5.49 -23.76
N PHE A 216 5.80 6.04 -24.88
CA PHE A 216 6.86 5.44 -25.69
C PHE A 216 8.15 5.26 -24.88
N ARG A 217 8.55 6.26 -24.08
CA ARG A 217 9.72 6.19 -23.20
C ARG A 217 9.59 5.05 -22.19
N ILE A 218 8.42 4.87 -21.57
CA ILE A 218 8.21 3.82 -20.56
C ILE A 218 8.16 2.43 -21.23
N LEU A 219 7.41 2.27 -22.31
CA LEU A 219 7.31 1.00 -23.03
C LEU A 219 8.67 0.54 -23.58
N SER A 220 9.47 1.48 -24.10
CA SER A 220 10.83 1.18 -24.58
C SER A 220 11.75 0.72 -23.45
N ALA A 221 11.57 1.26 -22.23
CA ALA A 221 12.38 0.91 -21.08
C ALA A 221 11.90 -0.36 -20.35
N SER A 222 10.61 -0.68 -20.43
CA SER A 222 9.96 -1.86 -19.83
C SER A 222 9.22 -2.68 -20.89
N PRO A 223 9.94 -3.42 -21.75
CA PRO A 223 9.32 -4.22 -22.81
C PRO A 223 8.48 -5.40 -22.28
N THR A 224 8.64 -5.76 -21.00
CA THR A 224 7.88 -6.81 -20.31
C THR A 224 6.58 -6.31 -19.68
N LEU A 225 6.16 -5.06 -19.97
CA LEU A 225 4.94 -4.50 -19.42
C LEU A 225 3.73 -5.34 -19.85
N GLN A 226 2.95 -5.81 -18.89
CA GLN A 226 1.77 -6.66 -19.12
C GLN A 226 0.48 -5.85 -19.03
N VAL A 227 0.44 -4.85 -18.15
CA VAL A 227 -0.74 -4.02 -17.90
C VAL A 227 -0.36 -2.55 -18.05
N LEU A 228 -1.01 -1.88 -18.99
CA LEU A 228 -0.99 -0.42 -19.14
C LEU A 228 -2.43 0.09 -19.06
N SER A 229 -2.73 0.89 -18.03
CA SER A 229 -4.03 1.55 -17.87
C SER A 229 -3.84 3.06 -17.88
N LEU A 230 -4.56 3.73 -18.77
CA LEU A 230 -4.66 5.19 -18.86
C LEU A 230 -6.13 5.54 -18.64
N SER A 231 -6.47 6.02 -17.45
CA SER A 231 -7.87 6.35 -17.12
C SER A 231 -8.22 7.75 -17.63
N HIS A 232 -9.42 7.91 -18.22
CA HIS A 232 -10.01 9.21 -18.56
C HIS A 232 -11.12 9.53 -17.58
N GLY A 233 -10.95 10.58 -16.78
CA GLY A 233 -11.97 10.95 -15.81
C GLY A 233 -12.24 9.83 -14.78
N PRO A 234 -13.28 9.96 -13.96
CA PRO A 234 -13.47 9.08 -12.82
C PRO A 234 -14.02 7.73 -13.28
N ASP A 235 -13.14 6.78 -13.63
CA ASP A 235 -13.54 5.41 -13.94
C ASP A 235 -14.51 4.89 -12.87
N SER A 236 -15.63 4.38 -13.37
CA SER A 236 -16.64 3.62 -12.67
C SER A 236 -16.13 2.21 -12.36
N ASP A 237 -16.77 1.61 -11.36
CA ASP A 237 -16.81 0.17 -11.04
C ASP A 237 -15.68 -0.32 -10.11
N PHE A 238 -15.91 -1.00 -8.97
CA PHE A 238 -17.06 -1.72 -8.43
C PHE A 238 -17.04 -1.62 -6.88
N ASP A 239 -18.12 -1.15 -6.26
CA ASP A 239 -18.50 -1.62 -4.91
C ASP A 239 -19.65 -2.61 -5.15
N THR A 240 -19.32 -3.90 -5.17
CA THR A 240 -20.31 -4.92 -4.83
C THR A 240 -20.44 -4.92 -3.31
N ASP A 241 -21.18 -3.95 -2.79
CA ASP A 241 -21.83 -4.12 -1.50
C ASP A 241 -22.97 -5.12 -1.73
N ILE A 242 -22.71 -6.38 -1.36
CA ILE A 242 -23.78 -7.29 -0.99
C ILE A 242 -24.29 -6.77 0.36
N GLU A 243 -25.22 -5.82 0.31
CA GLU A 243 -26.10 -5.56 1.44
C GLU A 243 -27.08 -6.74 1.53
N ASP A 244 -26.75 -7.70 2.40
CA ASP A 244 -27.74 -8.58 3.00
C ASP A 244 -28.69 -7.73 3.84
N VAL A 245 -29.78 -7.28 3.22
CA VAL A 245 -30.93 -6.70 3.92
C VAL A 245 -31.71 -7.86 4.56
N GLU A 246 -31.31 -8.26 5.77
CA GLU A 246 -32.23 -8.97 6.68
C GLU A 246 -33.32 -7.98 7.12
N HIS A 247 -34.46 -8.04 6.42
CA HIS A 247 -35.70 -7.44 6.86
C HIS A 247 -36.15 -8.08 8.18
N LEU A 248 -35.97 -7.36 9.30
CA LEU A 248 -36.72 -7.60 10.53
C LEU A 248 -38.20 -7.26 10.29
N VAL A 249 -39.00 -8.28 10.02
CA VAL A 249 -40.45 -8.24 10.19
C VAL A 249 -40.74 -8.49 11.67
N GLN A 250 -41.21 -7.46 12.39
CA GLN A 250 -41.90 -7.66 13.67
C GLN A 250 -43.40 -7.86 13.39
N PRO A 251 -44.04 -8.93 13.92
CA PRO A 251 -45.48 -9.10 13.87
C PRO A 251 -46.17 -8.44 15.10
N PRO A 252 -47.51 -8.32 15.08
CA PRO A 252 -48.28 -7.19 15.62
C PRO A 252 -48.44 -7.13 17.14
#